data_AF-A0A5B9R7X4-F1
#
_entry.id   AF-A0A5B9R7X4-F1
#
_cell.length_a   1.000
_cell.length_b   1.000
_cell.length_c   1.000
_cell.angle_alpha   90.00
_cell.angle_beta   90.00
_cell.angle_gamma   90.00
#
_symmetry.space_group_name_H-M   'P 1'
#
loop_
_entity.id
_entity.type
_entity.pdbx_description
1 polymer ?
#
loop_
_entity_poly.entity_id
_entity_poly.type
_entity_poly.pdbx_seq_one_letter_code
_entity_poly.pdbx_strand_id
1 'polypeptide(L)'
;MDETDRRRIEALLISGKKLAAVKQYREATGASLAESKRAVEALQPTVAPAQPTPSTPSTPITDSNLNSQIVSLLHKGERIEAVKLYKSHAGVRLKEAKQAVDRIGEQHGIPITSGSGCLGLILVVIVGIEMLTAAFV
;
A
#
# COMPACT_ATOMS: atom_id res chain seq x y z
N MET A 1 -14.66 -1.34 -31.37
CA MET A 1 -13.80 -2.46 -30.93
C MET A 1 -13.96 -3.57 -31.95
N ASP A 2 -12.93 -3.85 -32.73
CA ASP A 2 -12.95 -4.92 -33.71
C ASP A 2 -12.77 -6.30 -33.05
N GLU A 3 -13.38 -7.35 -33.62
CA GLU A 3 -13.30 -8.73 -33.09
C GLU A 3 -11.84 -9.24 -33.00
N THR A 4 -10.97 -8.76 -33.90
CA THR A 4 -9.53 -9.05 -33.91
C THR A 4 -8.82 -8.47 -32.68
N ASP A 5 -9.22 -7.27 -32.23
CA ASP A 5 -8.61 -6.62 -31.06
C ASP A 5 -9.00 -7.34 -29.78
N ARG A 6 -10.25 -7.80 -29.69
CA ARG A 6 -10.73 -8.61 -28.57
C ARG A 6 -9.92 -9.90 -28.42
N ARG A 7 -9.70 -10.64 -29.51
CA ARG A 7 -8.87 -11.87 -29.50
C ARG A 7 -7.42 -11.61 -29.12
N ARG A 8 -6.82 -10.50 -29.56
CA ARG A 8 -5.45 -10.12 -29.17
C ARG A 8 -5.37 -9.83 -27.67
N ILE A 9 -6.35 -9.13 -27.13
CA ILE A 9 -6.43 -8.83 -25.70
C ILE A 9 -6.55 -10.12 -24.88
N GLU A 10 -7.39 -11.05 -25.30
CA GLU A 10 -7.53 -12.37 -24.69
C GLU A 10 -6.20 -13.16 -24.73
N ALA A 11 -5.50 -13.19 -25.87
CA ALA A 11 -4.21 -13.85 -25.98
C ALA A 11 -3.14 -13.22 -25.06
N LEU A 12 -3.13 -11.89 -24.93
CA LEU A 12 -2.24 -11.17 -24.02
C LEU A 12 -2.55 -11.45 -22.54
N LEU A 13 -3.84 -11.59 -22.21
CA LEU A 13 -4.31 -11.98 -20.87
C LEU A 13 -3.85 -13.40 -20.51
N ILE A 14 -4.02 -14.36 -21.43
CA ILE A 14 -3.56 -15.76 -21.27
C ILE A 14 -2.04 -15.81 -21.11
N SER A 15 -1.31 -14.97 -21.84
CA SER A 15 0.15 -14.86 -21.75
C SER A 15 0.65 -14.13 -20.48
N GLY A 16 -0.23 -13.73 -19.57
CA GLY A 16 0.12 -12.98 -18.36
C GLY A 16 0.55 -11.52 -18.60
N LYS A 17 0.42 -11.02 -19.84
CA LYS A 17 0.84 -9.67 -20.25
C LYS A 17 -0.28 -8.65 -20.03
N LYS A 18 -0.77 -8.55 -18.78
CA LYS A 18 -1.93 -7.73 -18.40
C LYS A 18 -1.78 -6.25 -18.77
N LEU A 19 -0.56 -5.69 -18.65
CA LEU A 19 -0.29 -4.30 -19.02
C LEU A 19 -0.44 -4.03 -20.52
N ALA A 20 -0.01 -4.98 -21.37
CA ALA A 20 -0.15 -4.88 -22.82
C ALA A 20 -1.63 -4.99 -23.24
N ALA A 21 -2.40 -5.86 -22.58
CA ALA A 21 -3.84 -5.97 -22.78
C ALA A 21 -4.59 -4.67 -22.44
N VAL A 22 -4.25 -4.02 -21.31
CA VAL A 22 -4.81 -2.71 -20.92
C VAL A 22 -4.46 -1.62 -21.92
N LYS A 23 -3.22 -1.61 -22.43
CA LYS A 23 -2.81 -0.66 -23.46
C LYS A 23 -3.62 -0.86 -24.75
N GLN A 24 -3.77 -2.10 -25.22
CA GLN A 24 -4.53 -2.43 -26.44
C GLN A 24 -6.01 -2.04 -26.31
N TYR A 25 -6.62 -2.29 -25.15
CA TYR A 25 -8.01 -1.89 -24.88
C TYR A 25 -8.18 -0.37 -24.90
N ARG A 26 -7.20 0.35 -24.36
CA ARG A 26 -7.19 1.82 -24.33
C ARG A 26 -7.11 2.42 -25.73
N GLU A 27 -6.25 1.87 -26.57
CA GLU A 27 -6.05 2.34 -27.96
C GLU A 27 -7.27 2.06 -28.83
N ALA A 28 -7.95 0.92 -28.64
CA ALA A 28 -9.10 0.53 -29.45
C ALA A 28 -10.44 1.15 -28.98
N THR A 29 -10.53 1.60 -27.73
CA THR A 29 -11.78 2.15 -27.15
C THR A 29 -11.67 3.61 -26.73
N GLY A 30 -10.45 4.16 -26.63
CA GLY A 30 -10.19 5.51 -26.11
C GLY A 30 -10.45 5.67 -24.61
N ALA A 31 -10.70 4.58 -23.89
CA ALA A 31 -11.11 4.60 -22.48
C ALA A 31 -10.00 5.12 -21.55
N SER A 32 -10.36 5.49 -20.32
CA SER A 32 -9.36 5.86 -19.31
C SER A 32 -8.53 4.65 -18.88
N LEU A 33 -7.35 4.88 -18.27
CA LEU A 33 -6.48 3.80 -17.77
C LEU A 33 -7.20 2.95 -16.72
N ALA A 34 -8.01 3.59 -15.87
CA ALA A 34 -8.85 2.93 -14.87
C ALA A 34 -9.93 2.06 -15.51
N GLU A 35 -10.68 2.57 -16.50
CA GLU A 35 -11.67 1.77 -17.24
C GLU A 35 -11.02 0.60 -17.98
N SER A 36 -9.90 0.85 -18.65
CA SER A 36 -9.21 -0.18 -19.45
C SER A 36 -8.74 -1.33 -18.59
N LYS A 37 -8.25 -1.02 -17.38
CA LYS A 37 -7.90 -2.05 -16.40
C LYS A 37 -9.13 -2.85 -15.98
N ARG A 38 -10.22 -2.18 -15.67
CA ARG A 38 -11.48 -2.80 -15.21
C ARG A 38 -12.09 -3.71 -16.28
N ALA A 39 -12.09 -3.27 -17.53
CA ALA A 39 -12.62 -4.05 -18.65
C ALA A 39 -11.75 -5.27 -18.97
N VAL A 40 -10.43 -5.12 -18.94
CA VAL A 40 -9.49 -6.24 -19.12
C VAL A 40 -9.57 -7.24 -17.96
N GLU A 41 -9.86 -6.79 -16.75
CA GLU A 41 -10.18 -7.66 -15.60
C GLU A 41 -11.52 -8.37 -15.74
N ALA A 42 -12.53 -7.72 -16.32
CA ALA A 42 -13.83 -8.34 -16.61
C ALA A 42 -13.76 -9.36 -17.76
N LEU A 43 -12.90 -9.12 -18.76
CA LEU A 43 -12.66 -10.03 -19.89
C LEU A 43 -11.73 -11.19 -19.52
N GLN A 44 -11.03 -11.11 -18.39
CA GLN A 44 -10.27 -12.22 -17.87
C GLN A 44 -11.26 -13.35 -17.55
N PRO A 45 -11.15 -14.54 -18.19
CA PRO A 45 -11.97 -15.69 -17.84
C PRO A 45 -11.57 -16.12 -16.44
N THR A 46 -12.26 -15.56 -15.45
CA THR A 46 -11.91 -15.73 -14.06
C THR A 46 -12.72 -16.91 -13.54
N VAL A 47 -12.00 -17.91 -13.04
CA VAL A 47 -12.37 -18.65 -11.84
C VAL A 47 -12.80 -17.61 -10.80
N ALA A 48 -14.09 -17.30 -10.77
CA ALA A 48 -14.84 -16.31 -9.99
C ALA A 48 -14.07 -15.38 -9.02
N PRO A 49 -14.48 -14.11 -8.95
CA PRO A 49 -14.79 -13.54 -7.65
C PRO A 49 -16.19 -12.93 -7.72
N ALA A 50 -17.12 -13.60 -7.05
CA ALA A 50 -18.36 -12.96 -6.67
C ALA A 50 -18.04 -11.80 -5.71
N GLN A 51 -18.59 -10.63 -6.06
CA GLN A 51 -19.02 -9.51 -5.21
C GLN A 51 -18.26 -8.17 -5.32
N PRO A 52 -19.03 -7.06 -5.43
CA PRO A 52 -18.54 -5.72 -5.15
C PRO A 52 -18.49 -5.50 -3.63
N THR A 53 -17.31 -5.65 -3.04
CA THR A 53 -16.99 -5.10 -1.72
C THR A 53 -15.79 -4.16 -1.86
N PRO A 54 -15.83 -2.92 -1.33
CA PRO A 54 -14.70 -2.00 -1.36
C PRO A 54 -13.68 -2.43 -0.30
N SER A 55 -12.96 -3.52 -0.53
CA SER A 55 -11.87 -3.99 0.33
C SER A 55 -10.99 -4.96 -0.44
N THR A 56 -9.68 -4.70 -0.41
CA THR A 56 -8.57 -5.63 -0.72
C THR A 56 -8.19 -5.80 -2.21
N PRO A 57 -7.08 -5.18 -2.67
CA PRO A 57 -6.37 -5.64 -3.84
C PRO A 57 -5.55 -6.89 -3.48
N SER A 58 -5.92 -8.04 -4.03
CA SER A 58 -5.13 -9.27 -3.95
C SER A 58 -3.95 -9.20 -4.92
N THR A 59 -2.76 -8.90 -4.38
CA THR A 59 -1.50 -9.58 -4.73
C THR A 59 -1.03 -10.31 -3.46
N PRO A 60 -1.65 -11.44 -3.08
CA PRO A 60 -1.79 -11.75 -1.67
C PRO A 60 -0.66 -12.57 -1.04
N ILE A 61 0.37 -12.99 -1.78
CA ILE A 61 1.43 -13.84 -1.18
C ILE A 61 2.67 -13.01 -0.81
N THR A 62 3.14 -12.13 -1.70
CA THR A 62 4.32 -11.29 -1.43
C THR A 62 3.98 -10.05 -0.61
N ASP A 63 2.86 -9.37 -0.90
CA ASP A 63 2.49 -8.14 -0.19
C ASP A 63 2.03 -8.43 1.23
N SER A 64 1.40 -9.58 1.48
CA SER A 64 1.02 -9.97 2.84
C SER A 64 2.26 -10.20 3.72
N ASN A 65 3.26 -10.92 3.20
CA ASN A 65 4.51 -11.18 3.94
C ASN A 65 5.33 -9.90 4.16
N LEU A 66 5.36 -9.01 3.16
CA LEU A 66 5.99 -7.70 3.25
C LEU A 66 5.30 -6.82 4.29
N ASN A 67 3.97 -6.76 4.27
CA ASN A 67 3.18 -5.99 5.22
C ASN A 67 3.38 -6.49 6.65
N SER A 68 3.40 -7.82 6.87
CA SER A 68 3.70 -8.40 8.19
C SER A 68 5.09 -8.02 8.70
N GLN A 69 6.11 -8.02 7.84
CA GLN A 69 7.46 -7.58 8.21
C GLN A 69 7.49 -6.08 8.54
N ILE A 70 6.81 -5.25 7.76
CA ILE A 70 6.69 -3.81 7.99
C ILE A 70 6.03 -3.54 9.36
N VAL A 71 4.92 -4.22 9.67
CA VAL A 71 4.23 -4.13 10.96
C VAL A 71 5.14 -4.56 12.11
N SER A 72 5.90 -5.65 11.94
CA SER A 72 6.87 -6.10 12.96
C SER A 72 7.96 -5.07 13.22
N LEU A 73 8.51 -4.45 12.16
CA LEU A 73 9.52 -3.38 12.27
C LEU A 73 8.94 -2.13 12.93
N LEU A 74 7.69 -1.78 12.61
CA LEU A 74 6.96 -0.68 13.25
C LEU A 74 6.77 -0.93 14.76
N HIS A 75 6.43 -2.15 15.17
CA HIS A 75 6.35 -2.53 16.60
C HIS A 75 7.70 -2.42 17.32
N LYS A 76 8.81 -2.68 16.62
CA LYS A 76 10.17 -2.54 17.17
C LYS A 76 10.66 -1.09 17.20
N GLY A 77 9.92 -0.13 16.63
CA GLY A 77 10.36 1.25 16.47
C GLY A 77 11.31 1.48 15.29
N GLU A 78 11.54 0.46 14.45
CA GLU A 78 12.49 0.47 13.33
C GLU A 78 11.85 1.02 12.04
N ARG A 79 11.23 2.21 12.13
CA ARG A 79 10.48 2.81 11.02
C ARG A 79 11.32 3.04 9.77
N ILE A 80 12.59 3.42 9.92
CA ILE A 80 13.49 3.66 8.78
C ILE A 80 13.70 2.37 7.99
N GLU A 81 13.82 1.24 8.69
CA GLU A 81 14.01 -0.06 8.09
C GLU A 81 12.75 -0.53 7.38
N ALA A 82 11.57 -0.31 7.98
CA ALA A 82 10.28 -0.56 7.34
C ALA A 82 10.12 0.22 6.02
N VAL A 83 10.50 1.51 5.99
CA VAL A 83 10.48 2.35 4.77
C VAL A 83 11.48 1.86 3.74
N LYS A 84 12.67 1.41 4.15
CA LYS A 84 13.69 0.88 3.26
C LYS A 84 13.23 -0.45 2.63
N LEU A 85 12.63 -1.34 3.42
CA LEU A 85 12.08 -2.60 2.96
C LEU A 85 10.97 -2.37 1.92
N TYR A 86 10.02 -1.48 2.22
CA TYR A 86 8.95 -1.11 1.28
C TYR A 86 9.50 -0.49 -0.01
N LYS A 87 10.49 0.41 0.10
CA LYS A 87 11.14 1.04 -1.06
C LYS A 87 11.86 0.01 -1.95
N SER A 88 12.61 -0.93 -1.36
CA SER A 88 13.31 -1.96 -2.13
C SER A 88 12.37 -2.91 -2.85
N HIS A 89 11.23 -3.24 -2.24
CA HIS A 89 10.23 -4.13 -2.86
C HIS A 89 9.34 -3.43 -3.89
N ALA A 90 8.90 -2.20 -3.62
CA ALA A 90 7.96 -1.48 -4.47
C ALA A 90 8.62 -0.57 -5.51
N GLY A 91 9.93 -0.27 -5.38
CA GLY A 91 10.66 0.62 -6.29
C GLY A 91 10.19 2.08 -6.27
N VAL A 92 9.46 2.48 -5.23
CA VAL A 92 8.82 3.81 -5.12
C VAL A 92 9.79 4.88 -4.62
N ARG A 93 9.38 6.15 -4.71
CA ARG A 93 10.16 7.27 -4.15
C ARG A 93 10.09 7.25 -2.62
N LEU A 94 11.10 7.83 -1.97
CA LEU A 94 11.22 7.84 -0.50
C LEU A 94 9.97 8.41 0.20
N LYS A 95 9.37 9.46 -0.38
CA LYS A 95 8.14 10.08 0.15
C LYS A 95 6.95 9.11 0.10
N GLU A 96 6.79 8.39 -1.01
CA GLU A 96 5.71 7.41 -1.18
C GLU A 96 5.93 6.20 -0.27
N ALA A 97 7.17 5.72 -0.14
CA ALA A 97 7.51 4.64 0.79
C ALA A 97 7.15 5.01 2.23
N LYS A 98 7.48 6.23 2.65
CA LYS A 98 7.10 6.73 3.98
C LYS A 98 5.58 6.76 4.15
N GLN A 99 4.85 7.34 3.19
CA GLN A 99 3.38 7.42 3.27
C GLN A 99 2.68 6.06 3.23
N ALA A 100 3.28 5.06 2.58
CA ALA A 100 2.73 3.71 2.57
C ALA A 100 2.94 3.02 3.92
N VAL A 101 4.16 3.08 4.46
CA VAL A 101 4.47 2.53 5.79
C VAL A 101 3.67 3.24 6.89
N ASP A 102 3.49 4.56 6.78
CA ASP A 102 2.69 5.32 7.73
C ASP A 102 1.22 4.81 7.70
N ARG A 103 0.63 4.65 6.51
CA ARG A 103 -0.73 4.08 6.38
C ARG A 103 -0.84 2.65 6.94
N ILE A 104 0.18 1.81 6.74
CA ILE A 104 0.21 0.45 7.30
C ILE A 104 0.24 0.52 8.83
N GLY A 105 1.04 1.42 9.40
CA GLY A 105 1.06 1.64 10.86
C GLY A 105 -0.30 2.07 11.41
N GLU A 106 -0.94 3.04 10.75
CA GLU A 106 -2.27 3.54 11.13
C GLU A 106 -3.35 2.45 11.09
N GLN A 107 -3.37 1.63 10.03
CA GLN A 107 -4.32 0.52 9.90
C GLN A 107 -4.19 -0.51 11.01
N HIS A 108 -2.98 -0.71 11.52
CA HIS A 108 -2.69 -1.68 12.59
C HIS A 108 -2.70 -1.04 13.99
N GLY A 109 -3.11 0.22 14.12
CA GLY A 109 -3.17 0.92 15.40
C GLY A 109 -1.80 1.15 16.04
N ILE A 110 -0.73 1.10 15.25
CA ILE A 110 0.63 1.32 15.71
C ILE A 110 0.83 2.84 15.72
N PRO A 111 1.09 3.46 16.89
CA PRO A 111 1.32 4.89 16.97
C PRO A 111 2.67 5.20 16.29
N ILE A 112 2.63 5.43 14.98
CA ILE A 112 3.74 6.02 14.24
C ILE A 112 3.87 7.45 14.74
N THR A 113 4.70 7.64 15.76
CA THR A 113 5.09 8.98 16.17
C THR A 113 5.89 9.60 15.02
N SER A 114 5.20 10.22 14.07
CA SER A 114 5.77 11.22 13.17
C SER A 114 5.96 12.51 13.98
N GLY A 115 6.67 12.39 15.10
CA GLY A 115 7.08 13.48 15.94
C GLY A 115 8.45 13.93 15.48
N SER A 116 8.49 14.94 14.60
CA SER A 116 9.50 15.98 14.76
C SER A 116 9.20 16.63 16.12
N GLY A 117 9.76 16.07 17.20
CA GLY A 117 9.37 16.49 18.54
C GLY A 117 10.05 15.72 19.65
N CYS A 118 11.33 16.02 19.89
CA CYS A 118 11.96 15.80 21.18
C CYS A 118 11.25 16.56 22.34
N LEU A 119 10.18 17.33 22.08
CA LEU A 119 9.43 18.07 23.10
C LEU A 119 8.55 17.18 24.01
N GLY A 120 8.08 16.02 23.53
CA GLY A 120 7.15 15.18 24.31
C GLY A 120 7.80 14.55 25.54
N LEU A 121 9.06 14.13 25.42
CA LEU A 121 9.82 13.55 26.53
C LEU A 121 10.21 14.63 27.55
N ILE A 122 10.53 15.84 27.08
CA ILE A 122 10.91 16.96 27.94
C ILE A 122 9.73 17.44 28.80
N LEU A 123 8.52 17.52 28.23
CA LEU A 123 7.33 17.93 29.01
C LEU A 123 6.94 16.90 30.08
N VAL A 124 7.02 15.59 29.80
CA VAL A 124 6.72 14.55 30.81
C VAL A 124 7.73 14.59 31.95
N VAL A 125 9.02 14.82 31.65
CA VAL A 125 10.06 14.94 32.68
C VAL A 125 9.89 16.21 33.52
N ILE A 126 9.55 17.35 32.91
CA ILE A 126 9.34 18.61 33.65
C ILE A 126 8.10 18.53 34.54
N VAL A 127 6.97 18.05 34.02
CA VAL A 127 5.73 17.91 34.83
C VAL A 127 5.90 16.89 35.96
N GLY A 128 6.65 15.81 35.72
CA GLY A 128 6.98 14.82 36.75
C GLY A 128 7.88 15.37 37.87
N ILE A 129 8.85 16.23 37.55
CA ILE A 129 9.74 16.87 38.52
C ILE A 129 8.99 17.91 39.37
N GLU A 130 8.11 18.71 38.76
CA GLU A 130 7.28 19.68 39.48
C GLU A 130 6.32 18.98 40.45
N MET A 131 5.69 17.88 40.03
CA MET A 131 4.77 17.10 40.88
C MET A 131 5.49 16.37 42.02
N LEU A 132 6.74 15.93 41.80
CA LEU A 132 7.58 15.34 42.85
C LEU A 132 8.03 16.37 43.90
N THR A 133 8.28 17.61 43.47
CA THR A 133 8.70 18.71 44.36
C THR A 133 7.55 19.19 45.23
N ALA A 134 6.32 19.25 44.68
CA ALA A 134 5.13 19.66 45.43
C ALA A 134 4.66 18.61 46.46
N ALA A 135 5.05 17.33 46.31
CA ALA A 135 4.68 16.26 47.25
C ALA A 135 5.59 16.18 48.49
N PHE A 136 6.71 16.94 48.52
CA PHE A 136 7.71 16.87 49.60
C PHE A 136 7.86 18.18 50.38
N VAL A 137 6.95 19.15 50.21
CA VAL A 137 6.89 20.41 50.99
C VAL A 137 5.69 20.46 51.91
#